data_AF-A0A7W3LTF7-F1
#
_entry.id   AF-A0A7W3LTF7-F1
#
_cell.length_a   1.000
_cell.length_b   1.000
_cell.length_c   1.000
_cell.angle_alpha   90.00
_cell.angle_beta   90.00
_cell.angle_gamma   90.00
#
_symmetry.space_group_name_H-M   'P 1'
#
loop_
_entity.id
_entity.type
_entity.pdbx_description
1 polymer ?
#
loop_
_entity_poly.entity_id
_entity_poly.type
_entity_poly.pdbx_seq_one_letter_code
_entity_poly.pdbx_strand_id
1 'polypeptide(L)' 'MKPADREELSNMHMVDAHPDVHRATEPDEEQILRDLYGPPDADGVYRGEAD' A
#
# COMPACT_ATOMS: atom_id res chain seq x y z
N MET A 1 14.49 -27.02 1.40
CA MET A 1 13.85 -26.32 0.27
C MET A 1 13.42 -27.40 -0.71
N LYS A 2 12.12 -27.55 -1.01
CA LYS A 2 11.68 -28.54 -2.00
C LYS A 2 12.11 -28.04 -3.39
N PRO A 3 12.58 -28.91 -4.30
CA PRO A 3 12.80 -28.50 -5.67
C PRO A 3 11.46 -28.04 -6.24
N ALA A 4 11.41 -26.84 -6.80
CA ALA A 4 10.25 -26.39 -7.57
C ALA A 4 10.04 -27.42 -8.68
N ASP A 5 8.82 -27.93 -8.80
CA ASP A 5 8.53 -28.89 -9.86
C ASP A 5 8.65 -28.18 -11.23
N ARG A 6 8.85 -28.98 -12.29
CA ARG A 6 9.08 -28.46 -13.65
C ARG A 6 7.91 -27.59 -14.14
N GLU A 7 6.72 -27.82 -13.59
CA GLU A 7 5.49 -27.11 -13.90
C GLU A 7 5.49 -25.73 -13.23
N GLU A 8 5.79 -25.63 -11.94
CA GLU A 8 6.01 -24.38 -11.20
C GLU A 8 7.07 -23.50 -11.89
N LEU A 9 8.22 -24.07 -12.28
CA LEU A 9 9.27 -23.35 -13.02
C LEU A 9 8.77 -22.82 -14.38
N SER A 10 7.96 -23.60 -15.09
CA SER A 10 7.37 -23.17 -16.35
C SER A 10 6.36 -22.05 -16.16
N ASN A 11 5.75 -21.94 -14.98
CA ASN A 11 4.75 -20.92 -14.64
C ASN A 11 5.36 -19.64 -14.07
N MET A 12 6.67 -19.58 -13.81
CA MET A 12 7.33 -18.40 -13.23
C MET A 12 7.27 -17.14 -14.12
N HIS A 13 6.98 -17.28 -15.42
CA HIS A 13 6.73 -16.15 -16.32
C HIS A 13 5.31 -15.56 -16.20
N MET A 14 4.42 -16.24 -15.49
CA MET A 14 3.05 -15.78 -15.16
C MET A 14 2.99 -15.08 -13.79
N VAL A 15 4.14 -14.91 -13.13
CA VAL A 15 4.27 -14.09 -11.92
C VAL A 15 4.12 -12.64 -12.33
N ASP A 16 3.42 -11.86 -11.51
CA ASP A 16 2.89 -10.53 -11.82
C ASP A 16 3.82 -9.68 -12.70
N ALA A 17 3.36 -9.36 -13.91
CA ALA A 17 4.12 -8.65 -14.93
C ALA A 17 4.26 -7.15 -14.65
N HIS A 18 3.62 -6.66 -13.60
CA HIS A 18 3.64 -5.25 -13.22
C HIS A 18 4.50 -5.08 -11.98
N PRO A 19 5.83 -4.91 -12.12
CA PRO A 19 6.73 -4.73 -10.98
C PRO A 19 6.38 -3.50 -10.12
N ASP A 20 5.57 -2.61 -10.69
CA ASP A 20 5.12 -1.38 -10.06
C ASP A 20 3.83 -1.54 -9.24
N VAL A 21 3.17 -2.71 -9.21
CA VAL A 21 1.98 -2.93 -8.35
C VAL A 21 2.29 -2.79 -6.86
N HIS A 22 3.55 -3.01 -6.49
CA HIS A 22 4.05 -2.82 -5.13
C HIS A 22 4.58 -1.40 -4.88
N ARG A 23 4.62 -0.54 -5.91
CA ARG A 23 4.95 0.86 -5.75
C ARG A 23 3.66 1.59 -5.44
N ALA A 24 3.55 2.11 -4.22
CA ALA A 24 2.48 3.02 -3.89
C ALA A 24 2.52 4.22 -4.85
N THR A 25 1.47 4.37 -5.66
CA THR A 25 1.29 5.53 -6.54
C THR A 25 0.48 6.64 -5.87
N GLU A 26 -0.19 6.30 -4.77
CA GLU A 26 -1.03 7.21 -3.99
C GLU A 26 -0.23 7.78 -2.81
N PRO A 27 -0.55 9.01 -2.37
CA PRO A 27 0.00 9.56 -1.13
C PRO A 27 -0.35 8.66 0.06
N ASP A 28 0.50 8.70 1.08
CA ASP A 28 0.25 7.97 2.32
C ASP A 28 -1.06 8.46 2.99
N GLU A 29 -1.79 7.55 3.62
CA GLU A 29 -3.04 7.86 4.31
C GLU A 29 -2.84 8.97 5.36
N GLU A 30 -1.71 8.98 6.08
CA GLU A 30 -1.40 10.02 7.05
C GLU A 30 -1.28 11.40 6.40
N GLN A 31 -0.69 11.46 5.20
CA GLN A 31 -0.58 12.71 4.44
C GLN A 31 -1.97 13.20 4.02
N ILE A 32 -2.81 12.32 3.48
CA ILE A 32 -4.17 12.65 3.06
C ILE A 32 -5.00 13.16 4.25
N LEU A 33 -4.93 12.46 5.39
CA LEU A 33 -5.69 12.83 6.58
C LEU A 33 -5.25 14.19 7.15
N ARG A 34 -3.95 14.49 7.11
CA ARG A 34 -3.42 15.81 7.53
C ARG A 34 -3.87 16.93 6.60
N ASP A 35 -3.87 16.70 5.31
CA ASP A 35 -4.28 17.70 4.31
C ASP A 35 -5.77 18.02 4.42
N LEU A 36 -6.61 17.01 4.75
CA LEU A 36 -8.06 17.17 4.84
C LEU A 36 -8.56 17.69 6.19
N TYR A 37 -7.96 17.24 7.28
CA TYR A 37 -8.49 17.45 8.63
C TYR A 37 -7.52 18.19 9.57
N GLY A 38 -6.31 18.50 9.12
CA GLY A 38 -5.27 19.08 9.96
C GLY A 38 -4.57 18.03 10.83
N PRO A 39 -3.80 18.45 11.86
CA PRO A 39 -3.13 17.51 12.75
C PRO A 39 -4.12 16.68 13.59
N PRO A 40 -3.80 15.43 13.91
CA PRO A 40 -4.64 14.62 14.78
C PRO A 40 -4.66 15.19 16.22
N ASP A 41 -5.72 14.87 16.96
CA ASP A 41 -5.85 15.20 18.38
C ASP A 41 -4.89 14.36 19.27
N ALA A 42 -4.97 14.55 20.59
CA ALA A 42 -4.11 13.87 21.55
C ALA A 42 -4.27 12.33 21.55
N ASP A 43 -5.41 11.83 21.04
CA ASP A 43 -5.71 10.40 20.91
C ASP A 43 -5.29 9.86 19.53
N GLY A 44 -4.74 10.71 18.65
CA GLY A 44 -4.37 10.36 17.29
C GLY A 44 -5.54 10.41 16.30
N VAL A 45 -6.67 11.03 16.66
CA VAL A 45 -7.87 11.08 15.83
C VAL A 45 -7.90 12.36 15.01
N TYR A 46 -8.10 12.21 13.70
CA TYR A 46 -8.34 13.33 12.78
C TYR A 46 -9.81 13.75 12.87
N ARG A 47 -10.05 14.93 13.46
CA ARG A 47 -11.38 15.56 13.51
C ARG A 47 -11.22 16.89 12.78
N GLY A 48 -11.86 17.04 11.63
CA GLY A 48 -11.83 18.32 10.90
C GLY A 48 -12.23 19.49 11.79
N GLU A 49 -11.84 20.71 11.40
CA GLU A 49 -12.23 21.92 12.14
C GLU A 49 -13.76 21.93 12.31
N ALA A 50 -14.20 21.94 13.57
CA ALA A 50 -15.62 22.09 13.87
C ALA A 50 -16.00 23.55 13.60
N ASP A 51 -16.81 23.78 12.55
CA ASP A 51 -17.47 25.07 12.27
C ASP A 51 -18.26 25.59 13.48
#